data_AF-A0A0G0XME3-F1
#
_entry.id   AF-A0A0G0XME3-F1
#
_cell.length_a   1.000
_cell.length_b   1.000
_cell.length_c   1.000
_cell.angle_alpha   90.00
_cell.angle_beta   90.00
_cell.angle_gamma   90.00
#
_symmetry.space_group_name_H-M   'P 1'
#
loop_
_entity.id
_entity.type
_entity.pdbx_description
1 polymer ?
#
loop_
_entity_poly.entity_id
_entity_poly.type
_entity_poly.pdbx_seq_one_letter_code
_entity_poly.pdbx_strand_id
1 'polypeptide(L)'
;MDKQSKKIKVIDIVAPEEKEEKLEVKSEKQEIRKEIKEAAIEQQVPEDWTGEMPAVAAKIKENFLGEESRAEKKSGSKLRKYIIIVLFSAVLGGVVYTALEILPRVDIKIIAKKSSWNFNDWLAVSKNISDIDLLLKQIPAEILSEKRNLTMAFVATGKKQVEKKAGGEIIIYNAYSSQPQTLVKDTRFEAPDGKIFLLSGKIIVPGAIIEEAKIIPSSIKANVVAEKAGEEYNIGSVERFIIPGFKGTPKYSGFYAKSGASMKGGFVGEMAYPTDNDIKNAREKIKIALRENLNIFILSQLSGDFKAIEGSQEFNFLKENIGQDVDKDGNFFASLEGELKIFVFKENDALKLISGLAKQSLGQDFEAKEYKIDYGVGRPDFPNGKMSFTVNYKGTFWQPIDAKAFKNSILKKKESELKIAVFSLQNIEKATISFWPFWVKSVPNDVGKIKTIIE
;
A
#
# COMPACT_ATOMS: atom_id res chain seq x y z
N MET A 1 3.49 52.31 26.81
CA MET A 1 2.49 51.40 27.40
C MET A 1 3.25 50.34 28.16
N ASP A 2 3.04 50.22 29.47
CA ASP A 2 3.87 49.37 30.33
C ASP A 2 3.27 47.96 30.50
N LYS A 3 4.11 46.92 30.43
CA LYS A 3 3.69 45.52 30.54
C LYS A 3 3.75 45.07 32.01
N GLN A 4 2.67 45.31 32.76
CA GLN A 4 2.53 44.75 34.11
C GLN A 4 2.78 43.23 34.10
N SER A 5 3.82 42.80 34.80
CA SER A 5 4.17 41.39 34.96
C SER A 5 3.13 40.70 35.85
N LYS A 6 2.40 39.73 35.27
CA LYS A 6 1.47 38.89 36.04
C LYS A 6 2.27 38.04 37.02
N LYS A 7 2.24 38.42 38.31
CA LYS A 7 2.85 37.64 39.40
C LYS A 7 2.11 36.30 39.56
N ILE A 8 2.69 35.25 38.99
CA ILE A 8 2.24 33.86 39.15
C ILE A 8 3.09 33.22 40.25
N LYS A 9 2.45 32.55 41.21
CA LYS A 9 3.15 31.73 42.22
C LYS A 9 3.39 30.35 41.62
N VAL A 10 4.51 30.19 40.92
CA VAL A 10 4.99 28.88 40.45
C VAL A 10 5.63 28.14 41.63
N ILE A 11 5.30 26.87 41.80
CA ILE A 11 6.01 25.96 42.69
C ILE A 11 6.41 24.74 41.87
N ASP A 12 7.71 24.62 41.59
CA ASP A 12 8.30 23.39 41.08
C ASP A 12 8.60 22.45 42.24
N ILE A 13 8.29 21.17 42.04
CA ILE A 13 8.57 20.11 43.01
C ILE A 13 9.14 18.93 42.25
N VAL A 14 10.31 18.46 42.70
CA VAL A 14 11.08 17.35 42.10
C VAL A 14 11.15 16.24 43.15
N ALA A 15 11.08 14.97 42.71
CA ALA A 15 11.31 13.83 43.60
C ALA A 15 12.76 13.81 44.09
N PRO A 16 13.05 13.27 45.30
CA PRO A 16 14.43 13.11 45.75
C PRO A 16 15.18 12.09 44.89
N GLU A 17 16.37 12.45 44.43
CA GLU A 17 17.27 11.54 43.72
C GLU A 17 17.94 10.56 44.71
N GLU A 18 17.98 9.27 44.35
CA GLU A 18 18.92 8.34 44.97
C GLU A 18 20.32 8.59 44.42
N LYS A 19 21.34 8.51 45.29
CA LYS A 19 22.73 8.78 44.91
C LYS A 19 23.39 7.52 44.37
N GLU A 20 23.70 7.51 43.08
CA GLU A 20 24.77 6.66 42.55
C GLU A 20 26.10 7.42 42.45
N GLU A 21 27.20 6.66 42.43
CA GLU A 21 28.54 7.15 42.75
C GLU A 21 29.35 7.58 41.51
N LYS A 22 30.25 8.55 41.67
CA LYS A 22 31.06 9.07 40.56
C LYS A 22 32.21 8.14 40.20
N LEU A 23 32.44 7.96 38.90
CA LEU A 23 33.75 7.64 38.35
C LEU A 23 34.26 8.81 37.49
N GLU A 24 35.45 9.32 37.79
CA GLU A 24 36.15 10.32 36.97
C GLU A 24 37.01 9.64 35.88
N VAL A 25 37.07 10.26 34.70
CA VAL A 25 38.24 10.21 33.82
C VAL A 25 38.52 11.64 33.32
N LYS A 26 39.79 12.04 33.30
CA LYS A 26 40.27 13.39 32.92
C LYS A 26 40.84 13.40 31.51
N SER A 27 40.64 14.51 30.77
CA SER A 27 41.56 15.16 29.81
C SER A 27 40.77 15.93 28.74
N GLU A 28 41.24 16.99 28.08
CA GLU A 28 42.23 18.05 28.41
C GLU A 28 41.93 19.26 27.46
N LYS A 29 42.69 20.36 27.61
CA LYS A 29 42.88 21.57 26.77
C LYS A 29 42.74 21.39 25.23
N GLN A 30 42.57 22.44 24.39
CA GLN A 30 42.71 23.89 24.59
C GLN A 30 41.90 24.75 23.57
N GLU A 31 42.06 26.07 23.72
CA GLU A 31 41.70 27.21 22.85
C GLU A 31 41.70 27.02 21.31
N ILE A 32 40.90 27.87 20.62
CA ILE A 32 41.41 28.95 19.73
C ILE A 32 40.28 29.93 19.36
N ARG A 33 40.62 31.20 19.06
CA ARG A 33 39.67 32.28 18.72
C ARG A 33 40.28 33.24 17.68
N LYS A 34 39.77 33.23 16.44
CA LYS A 34 40.05 34.07 15.23
C LYS A 34 39.17 33.49 14.08
N GLU A 35 38.76 34.13 12.98
CA GLU A 35 38.73 35.50 12.42
C GLU A 35 37.42 35.58 11.58
N ILE A 36 36.57 36.61 11.64
CA ILE A 36 36.59 37.91 10.92
C ILE A 36 36.48 37.79 9.37
N LYS A 37 35.41 38.41 8.81
CA LYS A 37 35.16 38.76 7.37
C LYS A 37 34.93 37.58 6.40
N GLU A 38 34.16 37.66 5.30
CA GLU A 38 33.15 38.61 4.74
C GLU A 38 32.30 37.80 3.70
N ALA A 39 31.24 38.24 2.99
CA ALA A 39 30.60 39.55 2.74
C ALA A 39 29.10 39.38 2.32
N ALA A 40 28.44 40.48 1.89
CA ALA A 40 27.66 40.70 0.64
C ALA A 40 26.83 39.53 0.00
N ILE A 41 25.68 39.71 -0.68
CA ILE A 41 24.98 40.87 -1.33
C ILE A 41 23.52 40.39 -1.65
N GLU A 42 22.43 41.13 -1.92
CA GLU A 42 22.02 42.56 -1.97
C GLU A 42 20.45 42.67 -1.95
N GLN A 43 19.87 43.77 -2.49
CA GLN A 43 18.48 44.00 -2.95
C GLN A 43 17.31 44.07 -1.93
N GLN A 44 16.31 44.95 -2.09
CA GLN A 44 16.32 46.32 -2.66
C GLN A 44 15.08 47.10 -2.16
N VAL A 45 15.12 48.43 -2.23
CA VAL A 45 14.02 49.35 -1.83
C VAL A 45 13.24 49.80 -3.08
N PRO A 46 11.93 50.09 -2.95
CA PRO A 46 11.50 51.45 -3.32
C PRO A 46 10.66 52.14 -2.24
N GLU A 47 10.91 53.42 -2.03
CA GLU A 47 9.96 54.36 -1.44
C GLU A 47 9.04 54.92 -2.54
N ASP A 48 7.83 55.31 -2.16
CA ASP A 48 7.31 56.69 -2.29
C ASP A 48 5.78 56.72 -2.42
N TRP A 49 5.10 57.40 -1.50
CA TRP A 49 4.19 58.51 -1.85
C TRP A 49 3.70 59.23 -0.59
N THR A 50 3.80 60.56 -0.61
CA THR A 50 3.13 61.43 0.36
C THR A 50 1.86 62.03 -0.24
N GLY A 51 0.80 62.11 0.56
CA GLY A 51 -0.50 62.67 0.16
C GLY A 51 -1.13 63.43 1.31
N GLU A 52 -1.75 64.58 1.01
CA GLU A 52 -2.06 65.60 2.01
C GLU A 52 -3.37 65.40 2.80
N MET A 53 -3.55 66.27 3.80
CA MET A 53 -4.60 66.22 4.83
C MET A 53 -5.94 66.81 4.34
N PRO A 54 -7.00 66.75 5.16
CA PRO A 54 -7.19 67.89 6.09
C PRO A 54 -7.54 67.48 7.53
N ALA A 55 -7.16 68.33 8.48
CA ALA A 55 -7.57 68.24 9.88
C ALA A 55 -8.68 69.26 10.20
N VAL A 56 -9.51 68.97 11.20
CA VAL A 56 -10.48 69.93 11.77
C VAL A 56 -9.99 70.42 13.12
N ALA A 57 -9.79 71.74 13.23
CA ALA A 57 -9.60 72.58 14.43
C ALA A 57 -8.90 71.94 15.67
N ALA A 58 -7.65 72.29 15.98
CA ALA A 58 -7.31 73.50 16.76
C ALA A 58 -8.07 73.56 18.11
N LYS A 59 -7.49 73.30 19.29
CA LYS A 59 -6.16 73.65 19.87
C LYS A 59 -5.97 75.16 20.08
N ILE A 60 -5.21 75.50 21.14
CA ILE A 60 -4.85 76.84 21.66
C ILE A 60 -5.87 77.28 22.75
N LYS A 61 -5.48 77.68 23.97
CA LYS A 61 -4.17 78.15 24.49
C LYS A 61 -3.86 77.59 25.89
N GLU A 62 -2.59 77.66 26.28
CA GLU A 62 -2.12 77.51 27.66
C GLU A 62 -1.64 78.88 28.18
N ASN A 63 -1.58 79.05 29.51
CA ASN A 63 -1.08 80.22 30.25
C ASN A 63 -1.86 81.54 30.13
N PHE A 64 -2.35 82.04 31.27
CA PHE A 64 -1.79 83.27 31.87
C PHE A 64 -2.03 83.31 33.39
N LEU A 65 -1.39 84.27 34.08
CA LEU A 65 -1.39 84.41 35.53
C LEU A 65 -2.66 85.09 36.08
N GLY A 66 -3.03 84.66 37.29
CA GLY A 66 -3.83 85.28 38.35
C GLY A 66 -4.74 86.51 38.13
N GLU A 67 -5.92 86.45 38.74
CA GLU A 67 -6.32 87.44 39.77
C GLU A 67 -7.41 86.90 40.70
N GLU A 68 -7.68 87.60 41.81
CA GLU A 68 -8.72 87.24 42.79
C GLU A 68 -10.13 87.66 42.35
N SER A 69 -11.16 86.91 42.75
CA SER A 69 -12.45 87.51 43.10
C SER A 69 -13.22 86.65 44.11
N ARG A 70 -14.22 87.24 44.77
CA ARG A 70 -14.74 86.76 46.05
C ARG A 70 -15.90 85.75 45.94
N ALA A 71 -15.90 84.87 46.93
CA ALA A 71 -16.90 83.87 47.30
C ALA A 71 -18.40 84.21 47.09
N GLU A 72 -19.20 83.15 46.91
CA GLU A 72 -20.37 82.94 47.77
C GLU A 72 -20.58 81.45 48.13
N LYS A 73 -21.30 81.16 49.23
CA LYS A 73 -21.58 79.80 49.73
C LYS A 73 -23.08 79.51 49.77
N LYS A 74 -23.54 78.49 49.05
CA LYS A 74 -24.75 77.71 49.38
C LYS A 74 -24.41 76.23 49.15
N SER A 75 -24.15 75.42 50.19
CA SER A 75 -25.03 74.94 51.28
C SER A 75 -25.91 73.76 50.83
N GLY A 76 -25.87 72.65 51.59
CA GLY A 76 -26.57 71.38 51.28
C GLY A 76 -25.77 70.43 50.36
N SER A 77 -25.33 69.25 50.79
CA SER A 77 -25.36 68.64 52.12
C SER A 77 -24.12 67.75 52.33
N LYS A 78 -23.66 67.58 53.58
CA LYS A 78 -22.59 66.61 53.90
C LYS A 78 -23.00 65.17 53.52
N LEU A 79 -24.31 64.88 53.62
CA LEU A 79 -24.93 63.60 53.27
C LEU A 79 -24.58 63.15 51.84
N ARG A 80 -24.56 64.05 50.85
CA ARG A 80 -24.25 63.70 49.46
C ARG A 80 -22.84 63.13 49.27
N LYS A 81 -21.86 63.58 50.07
CA LYS A 81 -20.50 63.00 50.09
C LYS A 81 -20.48 61.62 50.75
N TYR A 82 -21.19 61.43 51.86
CA TYR A 82 -21.31 60.12 52.51
C TYR A 82 -22.03 59.09 51.62
N ILE A 83 -23.09 59.49 50.90
CA ILE A 83 -23.78 58.63 49.93
C ILE A 83 -22.82 58.18 48.81
N ILE A 84 -22.01 59.08 48.27
CA ILE A 84 -20.98 58.72 47.26
C ILE A 84 -19.94 57.76 47.84
N ILE A 85 -19.48 57.97 49.08
CA ILE A 85 -18.54 57.05 49.74
C ILE A 85 -19.17 55.66 49.95
N VAL A 86 -20.41 55.58 50.44
CA VAL A 86 -21.13 54.31 50.64
C VAL A 86 -21.37 53.59 49.31
N LEU A 87 -21.78 54.30 48.25
CA LEU A 87 -21.88 53.72 46.91
C LEU A 87 -20.54 53.22 46.37
N PHE A 88 -19.46 53.99 46.54
CA PHE A 88 -18.13 53.57 46.12
C PHE A 88 -17.64 52.35 46.91
N SER A 89 -17.87 52.30 48.23
CA SER A 89 -17.57 51.12 49.05
C SER A 89 -18.42 49.90 48.69
N ALA A 90 -19.69 50.08 48.33
CA ALA A 90 -20.56 49.00 47.86
C ALA A 90 -20.11 48.46 46.49
N VAL A 91 -19.76 49.33 45.55
CA VAL A 91 -19.20 48.95 44.24
C VAL A 91 -17.85 48.27 44.41
N LEU A 92 -16.95 48.81 45.23
CA LEU A 92 -15.65 48.21 45.51
C LEU A 92 -15.80 46.86 46.20
N GLY A 93 -16.74 46.72 47.14
CA GLY A 93 -17.10 45.46 47.77
C GLY A 93 -17.64 44.43 46.77
N GLY A 94 -18.51 44.83 45.84
CA GLY A 94 -18.99 43.99 44.74
C GLY A 94 -17.89 43.56 43.77
N VAL A 95 -16.96 44.46 43.43
CA VAL A 95 -15.77 44.15 42.61
C VAL A 95 -14.83 43.19 43.34
N VAL A 96 -14.60 43.35 44.64
CA VAL A 96 -13.80 42.41 45.44
C VAL A 96 -14.49 41.06 45.58
N TYR A 97 -15.80 41.03 45.82
CA TYR A 97 -16.57 39.79 45.91
C TYR A 97 -16.56 39.00 44.60
N THR A 98 -16.89 39.65 43.48
CA THR A 98 -16.83 39.02 42.14
C THR A 98 -15.40 38.61 41.76
N ALA A 99 -14.38 39.39 42.13
CA ALA A 99 -12.98 38.98 41.94
C ALA A 99 -12.59 37.76 42.78
N LEU A 100 -13.11 37.63 44.01
CA LEU A 100 -12.88 36.46 44.87
C LEU A 100 -13.62 35.21 44.40
N GLU A 101 -14.75 35.33 43.68
CA GLU A 101 -15.54 34.19 43.21
C GLU A 101 -15.19 33.75 41.78
N ILE A 102 -14.90 34.69 40.88
CA ILE A 102 -14.67 34.42 39.44
C ILE A 102 -13.20 34.07 39.15
N LEU A 103 -12.24 34.80 39.73
CA LEU A 103 -10.82 34.68 39.36
C LEU A 103 -10.08 33.42 39.85
N PRO A 104 -10.40 32.78 40.99
CA PRO A 104 -9.60 31.66 41.50
C PRO A 104 -9.55 30.47 40.54
N ARG A 105 -8.34 30.08 40.17
CA ARG A 105 -8.07 28.92 39.29
C ARG A 105 -6.78 28.23 39.69
N VAL A 106 -6.64 26.98 39.25
CA VAL A 106 -5.40 26.20 39.41
C VAL A 106 -4.99 25.64 38.05
N ASP A 107 -3.76 25.94 37.67
CA ASP A 107 -3.08 25.37 36.52
C ASP A 107 -2.13 24.27 37.04
N ILE A 108 -2.41 23.00 36.73
CA ILE A 108 -1.62 21.81 37.15
C ILE A 108 -0.98 21.18 35.91
N LYS A 109 0.35 21.04 35.90
CA LYS A 109 1.07 20.24 34.91
C LYS A 109 1.71 19.03 35.58
N ILE A 110 1.43 17.84 35.06
CA ILE A 110 2.02 16.56 35.47
C ILE A 110 2.87 16.04 34.31
N ILE A 111 4.08 15.58 34.62
CA ILE A 111 4.95 14.85 33.69
C ILE A 111 5.00 13.42 34.21
N ALA A 112 4.45 12.49 33.44
CA ALA A 112 4.44 11.08 33.81
C ALA A 112 5.80 10.44 33.51
N LYS A 113 6.25 9.56 34.41
CA LYS A 113 7.48 8.79 34.24
C LYS A 113 7.32 7.87 33.04
N LYS A 114 8.23 7.99 32.07
CA LYS A 114 8.25 7.21 30.84
C LYS A 114 9.18 6.01 31.01
N SER A 115 8.71 4.84 30.56
CA SER A 115 9.44 3.58 30.59
C SER A 115 9.68 3.12 29.16
N SER A 116 10.94 2.93 28.77
CA SER A 116 11.27 2.33 27.48
C SER A 116 11.11 0.80 27.56
N TRP A 117 10.49 0.22 26.55
CA TRP A 117 10.37 -1.24 26.41
C TRP A 117 10.46 -1.63 24.94
N ASN A 118 11.25 -2.66 24.66
CA ASN A 118 11.60 -3.08 23.31
C ASN A 118 11.34 -4.58 23.15
N PHE A 119 10.88 -4.99 21.96
CA PHE A 119 10.66 -6.38 21.60
C PHE A 119 11.41 -6.67 20.29
N ASN A 120 12.43 -7.54 20.39
CA ASN A 120 13.35 -7.90 19.31
C ASN A 120 13.38 -9.43 19.16
N ASP A 121 12.25 -10.00 18.75
CA ASP A 121 12.01 -11.45 18.76
C ASP A 121 11.02 -11.83 17.63
N TRP A 122 10.72 -13.11 17.47
CA TRP A 122 9.77 -13.57 16.46
C TRP A 122 8.31 -13.41 16.90
N LEU A 123 7.45 -13.13 15.92
CA LEU A 123 6.02 -13.41 15.97
C LEU A 123 5.67 -14.44 14.90
N ALA A 124 4.53 -15.08 15.05
CA ALA A 124 3.93 -15.86 13.98
C ALA A 124 2.48 -15.44 13.72
N VAL A 125 2.01 -15.73 12.51
CA VAL A 125 0.62 -15.58 12.11
C VAL A 125 0.05 -16.94 11.71
N SER A 126 -1.25 -17.16 11.88
CA SER A 126 -1.90 -18.38 11.39
C SER A 126 -3.33 -18.17 10.93
N LYS A 127 -3.71 -18.89 9.87
CA LYS A 127 -5.11 -18.99 9.41
C LYS A 127 -6.01 -19.83 10.32
N ASN A 128 -5.41 -20.55 11.29
CA ASN A 128 -6.09 -21.56 12.09
C ASN A 128 -6.54 -21.04 13.47
N ILE A 129 -6.45 -19.73 13.71
CA ILE A 129 -6.87 -19.07 14.96
C ILE A 129 -7.68 -17.80 14.65
N SER A 130 -8.71 -17.54 15.45
CA SER A 130 -9.58 -16.35 15.36
C SER A 130 -9.08 -15.17 16.20
N ASP A 131 -8.26 -15.45 17.21
CA ASP A 131 -7.89 -14.52 18.27
C ASP A 131 -6.37 -14.50 18.53
N ILE A 132 -5.92 -13.57 19.37
CA ILE A 132 -4.49 -13.37 19.70
C ILE A 132 -4.06 -14.33 20.81
N ASP A 133 -2.99 -15.09 20.55
CA ASP A 133 -2.32 -15.94 21.54
C ASP A 133 -1.01 -15.29 22.01
N LEU A 134 -1.04 -14.76 23.24
CA LEU A 134 0.13 -14.17 23.90
C LEU A 134 1.19 -15.18 24.32
N LEU A 135 0.82 -16.44 24.59
CA LEU A 135 1.75 -17.49 25.04
C LEU A 135 2.54 -18.06 23.86
N LEU A 136 1.86 -18.31 22.74
CA LEU A 136 2.46 -18.85 21.52
C LEU A 136 2.88 -17.76 20.51
N LYS A 137 2.86 -16.49 20.91
CA LYS A 137 3.23 -15.30 20.12
C LYS A 137 2.56 -15.29 18.73
N GLN A 138 1.28 -15.62 18.68
CA GLN A 138 0.52 -15.83 17.45
C GLN A 138 -0.67 -14.87 17.30
N ILE A 139 -0.88 -14.37 16.08
CA ILE A 139 -2.07 -13.58 15.70
C ILE A 139 -2.79 -14.20 14.49
N PRO A 140 -4.07 -13.87 14.27
CA PRO A 140 -4.80 -14.30 13.08
C PRO A 140 -4.16 -13.79 11.78
N ALA A 141 -4.24 -14.62 10.73
CA ALA A 141 -3.95 -14.22 9.36
C ALA A 141 -4.95 -14.82 8.37
N GLU A 142 -5.04 -14.21 7.20
CA GLU A 142 -5.73 -14.75 6.05
C GLU A 142 -4.69 -15.14 4.97
N ILE A 143 -5.06 -16.07 4.11
CA ILE A 143 -4.26 -16.44 2.92
C ILE A 143 -5.08 -16.05 1.70
N LEU A 144 -4.64 -15.02 0.99
CA LEU A 144 -5.18 -14.68 -0.31
C LEU A 144 -4.45 -15.48 -1.39
N SER A 145 -5.17 -15.91 -2.42
CA SER A 145 -4.63 -16.75 -3.49
C SER A 145 -5.34 -16.45 -4.81
N GLU A 146 -4.57 -16.07 -5.83
CA GLU A 146 -5.08 -15.74 -7.16
C GLU A 146 -4.38 -16.52 -8.26
N LYS A 147 -5.12 -16.84 -9.34
CA LYS A 147 -4.63 -17.61 -10.49
C LYS A 147 -4.85 -16.87 -11.78
N ARG A 148 -3.78 -16.70 -12.55
CA ARG A 148 -3.83 -16.04 -13.86
C ARG A 148 -2.93 -16.74 -14.85
N ASN A 149 -3.33 -16.65 -16.11
CA ASN A 149 -2.48 -16.91 -17.25
C ASN A 149 -2.08 -15.58 -17.91
N LEU A 150 -0.87 -15.56 -18.48
CA LEU A 150 -0.34 -14.47 -19.30
C LEU A 150 0.25 -15.07 -20.57
N THR A 151 0.08 -14.40 -21.71
CA THR A 151 0.71 -14.77 -22.99
C THR A 151 1.44 -13.55 -23.53
N MET A 152 2.68 -13.72 -23.96
CA MET A 152 3.53 -12.66 -24.51
C MET A 152 4.23 -13.13 -25.78
N ALA A 153 4.39 -12.22 -26.74
CA ALA A 153 5.17 -12.41 -27.94
C ALA A 153 6.64 -12.00 -27.72
N PHE A 154 7.57 -12.72 -28.33
CA PHE A 154 9.00 -12.47 -28.26
C PHE A 154 9.64 -12.69 -29.64
N VAL A 155 10.55 -11.81 -30.05
CA VAL A 155 11.26 -11.94 -31.34
C VAL A 155 12.22 -13.14 -31.28
N ALA A 156 12.15 -14.03 -32.28
CA ALA A 156 13.14 -15.08 -32.47
C ALA A 156 14.41 -14.51 -33.12
N THR A 157 15.59 -14.72 -32.52
CA THR A 157 16.87 -14.22 -33.07
C THR A 157 17.61 -15.24 -33.92
N GLY A 158 17.28 -16.53 -33.78
CA GLY A 158 17.87 -17.62 -34.56
C GLY A 158 17.21 -17.80 -35.92
N LYS A 159 17.89 -18.59 -36.77
CA LYS A 159 17.37 -19.11 -38.02
C LYS A 159 17.46 -20.63 -38.03
N LYS A 160 16.56 -21.29 -38.75
CA LYS A 160 16.57 -22.73 -38.98
C LYS A 160 16.13 -23.02 -40.41
N GLN A 161 16.78 -23.98 -41.07
CA GLN A 161 16.29 -24.53 -42.33
C GLN A 161 15.02 -25.35 -42.04
N VAL A 162 13.92 -25.01 -42.69
CA VAL A 162 12.60 -25.61 -42.47
C VAL A 162 12.07 -26.17 -43.78
N GLU A 163 11.71 -27.46 -43.75
CA GLU A 163 11.01 -28.15 -44.84
C GLU A 163 9.60 -28.51 -44.37
N LYS A 164 8.60 -27.79 -44.86
CA LYS A 164 7.17 -28.08 -44.62
C LYS A 164 6.53 -28.53 -45.94
N LYS A 165 5.63 -29.52 -45.86
CA LYS A 165 4.92 -30.10 -47.00
C LYS A 165 3.53 -29.52 -47.09
N ALA A 166 3.09 -29.12 -48.29
CA ALA A 166 1.74 -28.60 -48.47
C ALA A 166 0.69 -29.69 -48.20
N GLY A 167 -0.43 -29.32 -47.59
CA GLY A 167 -1.53 -30.24 -47.32
C GLY A 167 -2.89 -29.59 -47.54
N GLY A 168 -3.93 -30.42 -47.54
CA GLY A 168 -5.31 -29.99 -47.70
C GLY A 168 -6.28 -31.17 -47.79
N GLU A 169 -7.56 -30.86 -47.99
CA GLU A 169 -8.63 -31.84 -48.13
C GLU A 169 -8.96 -32.07 -49.61
N ILE A 170 -9.09 -33.33 -50.01
CA ILE A 170 -9.68 -33.74 -51.30
C ILE A 170 -10.98 -34.50 -51.08
N ILE A 171 -11.90 -34.35 -52.03
CA ILE A 171 -13.10 -35.18 -52.17
C ILE A 171 -12.79 -36.23 -53.23
N ILE A 172 -12.74 -37.50 -52.84
CA ILE A 172 -12.41 -38.65 -53.69
C ILE A 172 -13.71 -39.28 -54.16
N TYR A 173 -13.84 -39.50 -55.47
CA TYR A 173 -15.04 -40.01 -56.14
C TYR A 173 -14.82 -41.42 -56.69
N ASN A 174 -15.84 -42.27 -56.53
CA ASN A 174 -16.03 -43.51 -57.25
C ASN A 174 -17.14 -43.30 -58.27
N ALA A 175 -16.77 -43.20 -59.55
CA ALA A 175 -17.66 -43.22 -60.71
C ALA A 175 -17.42 -44.50 -61.56
N TYR A 176 -16.94 -45.59 -60.92
CA TYR A 176 -16.57 -46.83 -61.60
C TYR A 176 -17.55 -47.98 -61.33
N SER A 177 -17.87 -48.26 -60.07
CA SER A 177 -18.67 -49.43 -59.69
C SER A 177 -19.32 -49.31 -58.32
N SER A 178 -20.40 -50.05 -58.10
CA SER A 178 -21.07 -50.21 -56.80
C SER A 178 -20.27 -50.98 -55.74
N GLN A 179 -19.09 -51.51 -56.07
CA GLN A 179 -18.16 -52.04 -55.07
C GLN A 179 -17.39 -50.89 -54.38
N PRO A 180 -17.26 -50.91 -53.03
CA PRO A 180 -16.44 -49.95 -52.31
C PRO A 180 -14.94 -50.20 -52.56
N GLN A 181 -14.15 -49.13 -52.68
CA GLN A 181 -12.71 -49.20 -52.94
C GLN A 181 -11.93 -48.72 -51.71
N THR A 182 -11.24 -49.65 -51.04
CA THR A 182 -10.25 -49.27 -50.01
C THR A 182 -9.06 -48.59 -50.68
N LEU A 183 -8.63 -47.44 -50.14
CA LEU A 183 -7.36 -46.80 -50.47
C LEU A 183 -6.48 -46.79 -49.22
N VAL A 184 -5.20 -47.13 -49.37
CA VAL A 184 -4.24 -47.20 -48.27
C VAL A 184 -3.60 -45.83 -48.00
N LYS A 185 -3.00 -45.67 -46.82
CA LYS A 185 -2.09 -44.54 -46.57
C LYS A 185 -1.05 -44.46 -47.69
N ASP A 186 -0.66 -43.25 -48.03
CA ASP A 186 0.32 -42.93 -49.08
C ASP A 186 -0.12 -43.34 -50.51
N THR A 187 -1.42 -43.59 -50.72
CA THR A 187 -2.01 -43.62 -52.07
C THR A 187 -1.74 -42.29 -52.77
N ARG A 188 -1.17 -42.34 -53.98
CA ARG A 188 -0.82 -41.18 -54.79
C ARG A 188 -2.03 -40.60 -55.52
N PHE A 189 -2.21 -39.29 -55.39
CA PHE A 189 -3.09 -38.44 -56.18
C PHE A 189 -2.23 -37.45 -56.97
N GLU A 190 -2.25 -37.52 -58.30
CA GLU A 190 -1.46 -36.66 -59.18
C GLU A 190 -2.35 -35.55 -59.74
N ALA A 191 -1.90 -34.30 -59.58
CA ALA A 191 -2.55 -33.10 -60.07
C ALA A 191 -2.22 -32.86 -61.57
N PRO A 192 -2.97 -31.98 -62.29
CA PRO A 192 -2.72 -31.72 -63.71
C PRO A 192 -1.34 -31.13 -64.05
N ASP A 193 -0.61 -30.61 -63.06
CA ASP A 193 0.77 -30.12 -63.17
C ASP A 193 1.82 -31.18 -62.79
N GLY A 194 1.42 -32.45 -62.65
CA GLY A 194 2.28 -33.57 -62.29
C GLY A 194 2.63 -33.68 -60.81
N LYS A 195 2.11 -32.79 -59.94
CA LYS A 195 2.43 -32.82 -58.50
C LYS A 195 1.67 -33.91 -57.77
N ILE A 196 2.40 -34.70 -56.99
CA ILE A 196 1.87 -35.85 -56.26
C ILE A 196 1.54 -35.46 -54.82
N PHE A 197 0.33 -35.82 -54.40
CA PHE A 197 -0.16 -35.73 -53.03
C PHE A 197 -0.49 -37.13 -52.50
N LEU A 198 -0.12 -37.39 -51.26
CA LEU A 198 -0.17 -38.69 -50.59
C LEU A 198 -1.32 -38.71 -49.57
N LEU A 199 -2.11 -39.78 -49.59
CA LEU A 199 -3.24 -39.95 -48.67
C LEU A 199 -2.78 -40.13 -47.21
N SER A 200 -3.23 -39.24 -46.31
CA SER A 200 -2.73 -39.21 -44.93
C SER A 200 -3.09 -40.44 -44.07
N GLY A 201 -4.06 -41.26 -44.50
CA GLY A 201 -4.49 -42.45 -43.79
C GLY A 201 -5.26 -43.43 -44.70
N LYS A 202 -5.59 -44.62 -44.19
CA LYS A 202 -6.44 -45.58 -44.90
C LYS A 202 -7.90 -45.09 -44.91
N ILE A 203 -8.55 -45.13 -46.07
CA ILE A 203 -9.98 -44.84 -46.22
C ILE A 203 -10.70 -45.95 -47.01
N ILE A 204 -12.03 -45.91 -47.02
CA ILE A 204 -12.86 -46.71 -47.91
C ILE A 204 -13.76 -45.74 -48.69
N VAL A 205 -13.53 -45.63 -50.00
CA VAL A 205 -14.41 -44.87 -50.90
C VAL A 205 -15.68 -45.71 -51.14
N PRO A 206 -16.89 -45.19 -50.92
CA PRO A 206 -18.13 -45.94 -51.12
C PRO A 206 -18.30 -46.42 -52.57
N GLY A 207 -19.15 -47.43 -52.76
CA GLY A 207 -19.59 -47.87 -54.08
C GLY A 207 -20.45 -46.81 -54.77
N ALA A 208 -20.30 -46.61 -56.08
CA ALA A 208 -21.18 -45.77 -56.88
C ALA A 208 -22.61 -46.33 -56.92
N ILE A 209 -23.63 -45.47 -56.94
CA ILE A 209 -25.02 -45.89 -57.16
C ILE A 209 -25.22 -46.10 -58.67
N ILE A 210 -25.90 -47.18 -59.05
CA ILE A 210 -26.17 -47.54 -60.45
C ILE A 210 -27.68 -47.76 -60.60
N GLU A 211 -28.33 -46.80 -61.24
CA GLU A 211 -29.79 -46.76 -61.47
C GLU A 211 -30.01 -46.58 -62.97
N GLU A 212 -30.90 -47.38 -63.59
CA GLU A 212 -31.25 -47.26 -65.02
C GLU A 212 -30.02 -47.19 -65.97
N ALA A 213 -28.99 -48.00 -65.67
CA ALA A 213 -27.67 -48.01 -66.35
C ALA A 213 -26.85 -46.70 -66.26
N LYS A 214 -27.28 -45.72 -65.48
CA LYS A 214 -26.58 -44.47 -65.17
C LYS A 214 -25.78 -44.61 -63.87
N ILE A 215 -24.51 -44.20 -63.90
CA ILE A 215 -23.63 -44.21 -62.72
C ILE A 215 -23.76 -42.85 -62.01
N ILE A 216 -24.16 -42.87 -60.75
CA ILE A 216 -24.17 -41.71 -59.84
C ILE A 216 -22.94 -41.84 -58.93
N PRO A 217 -21.92 -40.95 -59.06
CA PRO A 217 -20.69 -41.09 -58.30
C PRO A 217 -20.86 -40.86 -56.80
N SER A 218 -20.42 -41.82 -56.00
CA SER A 218 -20.32 -41.65 -54.54
C SER A 218 -18.93 -41.12 -54.15
N SER A 219 -18.83 -40.43 -53.02
CA SER A 219 -17.58 -39.76 -52.62
C SER A 219 -17.32 -39.75 -51.12
N ILE A 220 -16.07 -39.42 -50.77
CA ILE A 220 -15.60 -39.27 -49.39
C ILE A 220 -14.54 -38.16 -49.31
N LYS A 221 -14.55 -37.37 -48.22
CA LYS A 221 -13.51 -36.39 -47.90
C LYS A 221 -12.29 -37.10 -47.27
N ALA A 222 -11.08 -36.69 -47.65
CA ALA A 222 -9.86 -37.17 -47.02
C ALA A 222 -8.74 -36.12 -47.08
N ASN A 223 -7.86 -36.13 -46.08
CA ASN A 223 -6.68 -35.28 -46.05
C ASN A 223 -5.53 -35.89 -46.87
N VAL A 224 -4.78 -35.02 -47.55
CA VAL A 224 -3.56 -35.35 -48.28
C VAL A 224 -2.41 -34.41 -47.92
N VAL A 225 -1.18 -34.89 -48.10
CA VAL A 225 0.06 -34.14 -47.93
C VAL A 225 0.94 -34.36 -49.16
N ALA A 226 1.59 -33.31 -49.66
CA ALA A 226 2.51 -33.34 -50.80
C ALA A 226 3.59 -34.43 -50.65
N GLU A 227 4.02 -35.04 -51.76
CA GLU A 227 5.11 -36.02 -51.75
C GLU A 227 6.44 -35.37 -51.30
N LYS A 228 6.68 -34.11 -51.69
CA LYS A 228 7.87 -33.32 -51.35
C LYS A 228 7.52 -32.06 -50.54
N ALA A 229 8.51 -31.47 -49.90
CA ALA A 229 8.41 -30.14 -49.31
C ALA A 229 8.76 -29.08 -50.38
N GLY A 230 8.17 -27.89 -50.27
CA GLY A 230 8.41 -26.79 -51.21
C GLY A 230 7.18 -25.93 -51.44
N GLU A 231 7.38 -24.66 -51.79
CA GLU A 231 6.27 -23.73 -52.06
C GLU A 231 5.52 -24.07 -53.35
N GLU A 232 6.15 -24.79 -54.29
CA GLU A 232 5.54 -25.21 -55.55
C GLU A 232 4.36 -26.15 -55.36
N TYR A 233 4.24 -26.82 -54.20
CA TYR A 233 3.08 -27.65 -53.84
C TYR A 233 1.92 -26.85 -53.23
N ASN A 234 2.05 -25.53 -53.03
CA ASN A 234 0.95 -24.65 -52.62
C ASN A 234 0.00 -24.34 -53.79
N ILE A 235 -0.60 -25.37 -54.38
CA ILE A 235 -1.48 -25.26 -55.55
C ILE A 235 -2.90 -24.81 -55.19
N GLY A 236 -3.62 -24.25 -56.17
CA GLY A 236 -5.02 -23.81 -56.03
C GLY A 236 -6.03 -24.96 -55.85
N SER A 237 -7.31 -24.66 -56.06
CA SER A 237 -8.34 -25.69 -56.22
C SER A 237 -8.07 -26.52 -57.48
N VAL A 238 -8.28 -27.83 -57.41
CA VAL A 238 -7.98 -28.77 -58.49
C VAL A 238 -9.23 -29.54 -58.87
N GLU A 239 -9.68 -29.35 -60.11
CA GLU A 239 -10.90 -29.95 -60.66
C GLU A 239 -10.78 -31.45 -60.94
N ARG A 240 -9.56 -32.00 -61.06
CA ARG A 240 -9.32 -33.44 -61.19
C ARG A 240 -7.90 -33.83 -60.80
N PHE A 241 -7.77 -34.58 -59.71
CA PHE A 241 -6.62 -35.46 -59.47
C PHE A 241 -6.90 -36.83 -60.07
N ILE A 242 -5.87 -37.45 -60.66
CA ILE A 242 -5.89 -38.87 -61.08
C ILE A 242 -5.23 -39.75 -60.00
N ILE A 243 -5.48 -41.06 -60.05
CA ILE A 243 -4.80 -42.06 -59.20
C ILE A 243 -3.86 -42.89 -60.08
N PRO A 244 -2.54 -42.60 -60.11
CA PRO A 244 -1.61 -43.26 -61.04
C PRO A 244 -1.52 -44.78 -60.83
N GLY A 245 -1.74 -45.26 -59.60
CA GLY A 245 -1.78 -46.68 -59.25
C GLY A 245 -2.91 -47.50 -59.90
N PHE A 246 -3.87 -46.85 -60.58
CA PHE A 246 -4.91 -47.54 -61.36
C PHE A 246 -4.63 -47.54 -62.88
N LYS A 247 -3.55 -46.89 -63.35
CA LYS A 247 -3.21 -46.77 -64.78
C LYS A 247 -3.10 -48.15 -65.44
N GLY A 248 -3.68 -48.30 -66.62
CA GLY A 248 -3.81 -49.58 -67.33
C GLY A 248 -5.03 -50.42 -66.91
N THR A 249 -5.83 -49.97 -65.94
CA THR A 249 -7.10 -50.62 -65.56
C THR A 249 -8.31 -49.72 -65.83
N PRO A 250 -9.52 -50.27 -66.01
CA PRO A 250 -10.76 -49.49 -66.13
C PRO A 250 -11.06 -48.56 -64.94
N LYS A 251 -10.43 -48.78 -63.77
CA LYS A 251 -10.57 -47.89 -62.60
C LYS A 251 -9.95 -46.51 -62.83
N TYR A 252 -9.01 -46.36 -63.77
CA TYR A 252 -8.28 -45.11 -64.00
C TYR A 252 -9.15 -43.96 -64.52
N SER A 253 -10.22 -44.25 -65.27
CA SER A 253 -11.19 -43.25 -65.72
C SER A 253 -12.27 -42.98 -64.67
N GLY A 254 -12.73 -44.02 -63.98
CA GLY A 254 -13.84 -43.96 -63.03
C GLY A 254 -13.47 -43.47 -61.62
N PHE A 255 -12.21 -43.56 -61.17
CA PHE A 255 -11.77 -42.98 -59.90
C PHE A 255 -10.96 -41.69 -60.12
N TYR A 256 -11.31 -40.65 -59.36
CA TYR A 256 -10.63 -39.35 -59.37
C TYR A 256 -10.87 -38.63 -58.04
N ALA A 257 -10.20 -37.51 -57.81
CA ALA A 257 -10.52 -36.61 -56.70
C ALA A 257 -10.59 -35.14 -57.13
N LYS A 258 -11.13 -34.28 -56.28
CA LYS A 258 -11.14 -32.81 -56.44
C LYS A 258 -10.71 -32.11 -55.15
N SER A 259 -10.12 -30.92 -55.23
CA SER A 259 -10.00 -30.01 -54.08
C SER A 259 -10.78 -28.72 -54.33
N GLY A 260 -11.73 -28.40 -53.46
CA GLY A 260 -12.41 -27.10 -53.47
C GLY A 260 -11.59 -25.98 -52.81
N ALA A 261 -10.59 -26.36 -51.99
CA ALA A 261 -9.64 -25.46 -51.36
C ALA A 261 -8.23 -25.64 -51.95
N SER A 262 -7.39 -24.62 -51.80
CA SER A 262 -5.96 -24.68 -52.13
C SER A 262 -5.21 -25.61 -51.18
N MET A 263 -4.20 -26.31 -51.69
CA MET A 263 -3.16 -26.95 -50.86
C MET A 263 -2.25 -25.86 -50.29
N LYS A 264 -1.91 -25.94 -49.00
CA LYS A 264 -1.15 -24.87 -48.30
C LYS A 264 -0.16 -25.44 -47.30
N GLY A 265 0.85 -24.63 -46.96
CA GLY A 265 1.86 -24.95 -45.94
C GLY A 265 3.14 -25.61 -46.48
N GLY A 266 3.28 -25.71 -47.80
CA GLY A 266 4.55 -26.08 -48.44
C GLY A 266 5.56 -24.95 -48.32
N PHE A 267 6.78 -25.26 -47.86
CA PHE A 267 7.88 -24.30 -47.71
C PHE A 267 9.23 -25.05 -47.65
N VAL A 268 10.26 -24.49 -48.29
CA VAL A 268 11.67 -24.92 -48.11
C VAL A 268 12.52 -23.65 -48.06
N GLY A 269 13.19 -23.40 -46.94
CA GLY A 269 14.05 -22.23 -46.76
C GLY A 269 14.45 -21.97 -45.32
N GLU A 270 15.17 -20.87 -45.10
CA GLU A 270 15.40 -20.35 -43.74
C GLU A 270 14.11 -19.74 -43.18
N MET A 271 13.78 -20.10 -41.94
CA MET A 271 12.72 -19.47 -41.15
C MET A 271 13.32 -18.97 -39.84
N ALA A 272 12.79 -17.85 -39.29
CA ALA A 272 13.16 -17.42 -37.95
C ALA A 272 12.77 -18.50 -36.93
N TYR A 273 13.60 -18.73 -35.93
CA TYR A 273 13.45 -19.82 -34.97
C TYR A 273 14.05 -19.42 -33.62
N PRO A 274 13.31 -19.57 -32.50
CA PRO A 274 13.79 -19.11 -31.20
C PRO A 274 14.96 -19.95 -30.71
N THR A 275 16.07 -19.29 -30.36
CA THR A 275 17.23 -19.92 -29.73
C THR A 275 16.93 -20.31 -28.28
N ASP A 276 17.73 -21.20 -27.69
CA ASP A 276 17.62 -21.52 -26.26
C ASP A 276 17.77 -20.29 -25.36
N ASN A 277 18.54 -19.29 -25.83
CA ASN A 277 18.67 -17.99 -25.18
C ASN A 277 17.37 -17.16 -25.29
N ASP A 278 16.74 -17.11 -26.46
CA ASP A 278 15.44 -16.44 -26.64
C ASP A 278 14.37 -17.07 -25.73
N ILE A 279 14.29 -18.41 -25.73
CA ILE A 279 13.37 -19.21 -24.89
C ILE A 279 13.62 -18.93 -23.40
N LYS A 280 14.88 -18.90 -22.96
CA LYS A 280 15.26 -18.57 -21.57
C LYS A 280 14.85 -17.14 -21.20
N ASN A 281 15.12 -16.17 -22.07
CA ASN A 281 14.81 -14.76 -21.82
C ASN A 281 13.29 -14.49 -21.85
N ALA A 282 12.55 -15.16 -22.73
CA ALA A 282 11.08 -15.15 -22.75
C ALA A 282 10.51 -15.70 -21.44
N ARG A 283 10.99 -16.87 -20.99
CA ARG A 283 10.59 -17.52 -19.74
C ARG A 283 10.78 -16.62 -18.52
N GLU A 284 11.95 -16.00 -18.35
CA GLU A 284 12.16 -15.14 -17.16
C GLU A 284 11.38 -13.83 -17.24
N LYS A 285 11.25 -13.21 -18.43
CA LYS A 285 10.40 -12.02 -18.61
C LYS A 285 8.93 -12.29 -18.30
N ILE A 286 8.35 -13.39 -18.81
CA ILE A 286 6.93 -13.70 -18.59
C ILE A 286 6.64 -14.13 -17.15
N LYS A 287 7.60 -14.78 -16.45
CA LYS A 287 7.52 -15.05 -15.01
C LYS A 287 7.46 -13.77 -14.17
N ILE A 288 8.34 -12.81 -14.46
CA ILE A 288 8.38 -11.51 -13.77
C ILE A 288 7.05 -10.78 -14.00
N ALA A 289 6.67 -10.59 -15.26
CA ALA A 289 5.43 -9.90 -15.62
C ALA A 289 4.17 -10.55 -15.03
N LEU A 290 4.06 -11.89 -15.03
CA LEU A 290 2.91 -12.58 -14.41
C LEU A 290 2.89 -12.42 -12.89
N ARG A 291 4.04 -12.49 -12.21
CA ARG A 291 4.13 -12.25 -10.76
C ARG A 291 3.74 -10.82 -10.40
N GLU A 292 4.21 -9.83 -11.16
CA GLU A 292 3.87 -8.42 -10.97
C GLU A 292 2.37 -8.17 -11.17
N ASN A 293 1.77 -8.72 -12.23
CA ASN A 293 0.33 -8.62 -12.49
C ASN A 293 -0.50 -9.27 -11.37
N LEU A 294 -0.13 -10.47 -10.91
CA LEU A 294 -0.80 -11.14 -9.79
C LEU A 294 -0.66 -10.36 -8.47
N ASN A 295 0.53 -9.80 -8.20
CA ASN A 295 0.77 -9.01 -6.99
C ASN A 295 -0.06 -7.72 -7.00
N ILE A 296 -0.10 -6.98 -8.12
CA ILE A 296 -0.97 -5.81 -8.29
C ILE A 296 -2.45 -6.19 -8.09
N PHE A 297 -2.87 -7.34 -8.65
CA PHE A 297 -4.25 -7.79 -8.52
C PHE A 297 -4.65 -8.13 -7.07
N ILE A 298 -3.85 -8.93 -6.35
CA ILE A 298 -4.13 -9.24 -4.93
C ILE A 298 -4.04 -7.97 -4.06
N LEU A 299 -3.04 -7.12 -4.27
CA LEU A 299 -2.91 -5.86 -3.52
C LEU A 299 -4.08 -4.90 -3.76
N SER A 300 -4.76 -4.97 -4.91
CA SER A 300 -5.98 -4.21 -5.19
C SER A 300 -7.25 -4.74 -4.49
N GLN A 301 -7.22 -5.98 -3.98
CA GLN A 301 -8.33 -6.59 -3.23
C GLN A 301 -8.24 -6.34 -1.72
N LEU A 302 -7.08 -5.93 -1.21
CA LEU A 302 -6.83 -5.78 0.23
C LEU A 302 -7.48 -4.52 0.79
N SER A 303 -8.26 -4.68 1.86
CA SER A 303 -8.71 -3.54 2.68
C SER A 303 -7.57 -3.02 3.55
N GLY A 304 -7.57 -1.72 3.83
CA GLY A 304 -6.45 -1.00 4.46
C GLY A 304 -6.05 -1.43 5.88
N ASP A 305 -6.85 -2.29 6.53
CA ASP A 305 -6.53 -2.85 7.85
C ASP A 305 -5.53 -4.03 7.78
N PHE A 306 -5.38 -4.65 6.61
CA PHE A 306 -4.48 -5.78 6.39
C PHE A 306 -3.11 -5.37 5.88
N LYS A 307 -2.09 -6.09 6.34
CA LYS A 307 -0.68 -5.90 6.02
C LYS A 307 -0.10 -7.19 5.44
N ALA A 308 0.56 -7.04 4.30
CA ALA A 308 1.54 -7.99 3.80
C ALA A 308 2.96 -7.51 4.19
N ILE A 309 3.89 -8.43 4.31
CA ILE A 309 5.33 -8.15 4.57
C ILE A 309 6.21 -8.77 3.48
N GLU A 310 7.46 -8.32 3.37
CA GLU A 310 8.43 -8.99 2.49
C GLU A 310 8.52 -10.49 2.83
N GLY A 311 8.65 -11.36 1.82
CA GLY A 311 8.68 -12.82 2.02
C GLY A 311 7.34 -13.49 2.36
N SER A 312 6.24 -12.74 2.58
CA SER A 312 4.92 -13.33 2.88
C SER A 312 4.23 -14.06 1.72
N GLN A 313 4.85 -14.07 0.53
CA GLN A 313 4.27 -14.56 -0.72
C GLN A 313 4.98 -15.79 -1.28
N GLU A 314 4.22 -16.70 -1.88
CA GLU A 314 4.69 -17.85 -2.66
C GLU A 314 4.11 -17.78 -4.06
N PHE A 315 4.98 -17.75 -5.07
CA PHE A 315 4.57 -17.80 -6.48
C PHE A 315 4.78 -19.21 -7.02
N ASN A 316 3.69 -19.93 -7.23
CA ASN A 316 3.70 -21.27 -7.82
C ASN A 316 3.49 -21.19 -9.34
N PHE A 317 4.39 -21.85 -10.06
CA PHE A 317 4.26 -22.13 -11.48
C PHE A 317 3.30 -23.31 -11.66
N LEU A 318 2.23 -23.14 -12.45
CA LEU A 318 1.27 -24.22 -12.74
C LEU A 318 1.50 -24.84 -14.11
N LYS A 319 1.78 -24.03 -15.12
CA LYS A 319 1.91 -24.48 -16.52
C LYS A 319 2.71 -23.48 -17.36
N GLU A 320 3.48 -24.01 -18.30
CA GLU A 320 4.17 -23.22 -19.34
C GLU A 320 3.93 -23.86 -20.69
N ASN A 321 3.82 -23.03 -21.73
CA ASN A 321 3.89 -23.42 -23.12
C ASN A 321 4.68 -22.36 -23.88
N ILE A 322 5.87 -22.70 -24.40
CA ILE A 322 6.66 -21.81 -25.25
C ILE A 322 6.65 -22.42 -26.66
N GLY A 323 5.93 -21.76 -27.56
CA GLY A 323 5.87 -22.14 -28.97
C GLY A 323 7.23 -21.97 -29.66
N GLN A 324 7.51 -22.84 -30.63
CA GLN A 324 8.71 -22.75 -31.48
C GLN A 324 8.40 -22.32 -32.92
N ASP A 325 7.15 -22.45 -33.36
CA ASP A 325 6.68 -21.78 -34.58
C ASP A 325 6.62 -20.25 -34.34
N VAL A 326 7.02 -19.50 -35.36
CA VAL A 326 6.97 -18.04 -35.40
C VAL A 326 5.77 -17.55 -36.22
N ASP A 327 5.29 -16.35 -35.92
CA ASP A 327 4.39 -15.60 -36.79
C ASP A 327 5.13 -14.96 -38.00
N LYS A 328 4.40 -14.19 -38.79
CA LYS A 328 4.93 -13.50 -39.98
C LYS A 328 5.95 -12.42 -39.66
N ASP A 329 5.92 -11.89 -38.44
CA ASP A 329 6.75 -10.80 -37.96
C ASP A 329 7.98 -11.35 -37.19
N GLY A 330 8.14 -12.68 -37.15
CA GLY A 330 9.26 -13.38 -36.52
C GLY A 330 9.10 -13.62 -35.02
N ASN A 331 7.91 -13.43 -34.46
CA ASN A 331 7.67 -13.65 -33.03
C ASN A 331 7.22 -15.07 -32.72
N PHE A 332 7.78 -15.64 -31.65
CA PHE A 332 7.25 -16.83 -30.99
C PHE A 332 6.47 -16.41 -29.73
N PHE A 333 5.56 -17.27 -29.28
CA PHE A 333 4.67 -16.97 -28.16
C PHE A 333 5.02 -17.85 -26.95
N ALA A 334 5.23 -17.22 -25.79
CA ALA A 334 5.24 -17.90 -24.51
C ALA A 334 3.91 -17.64 -23.79
N SER A 335 3.34 -18.68 -23.20
CA SER A 335 2.16 -18.63 -22.34
C SER A 335 2.49 -19.29 -21.01
N LEU A 336 2.14 -18.62 -19.91
CA LEU A 336 2.48 -19.02 -18.55
C LEU A 336 1.23 -18.94 -17.67
N GLU A 337 0.98 -19.97 -16.86
CA GLU A 337 -0.08 -20.04 -15.86
C GLU A 337 0.56 -20.16 -14.47
N GLY A 338 0.11 -19.31 -13.54
CA GLY A 338 0.68 -19.22 -12.20
C GLY A 338 -0.35 -18.89 -11.13
N GLU A 339 -0.02 -19.29 -9.91
CA GLU A 339 -0.76 -19.00 -8.69
C GLU A 339 0.14 -18.16 -7.77
N LEU A 340 -0.35 -17.02 -7.31
CA LEU A 340 0.29 -16.26 -6.25
C LEU A 340 -0.52 -16.46 -4.96
N LYS A 341 0.13 -16.96 -3.91
CA LYS A 341 -0.41 -17.01 -2.55
C LYS A 341 0.29 -15.98 -1.69
N ILE A 342 -0.41 -15.36 -0.74
CA ILE A 342 0.17 -14.40 0.21
C ILE A 342 -0.49 -14.49 1.59
N PHE A 343 0.32 -14.47 2.64
CA PHE A 343 -0.15 -14.30 4.02
C PHE A 343 -0.37 -12.82 4.33
N VAL A 344 -1.53 -12.49 4.87
CA VAL A 344 -1.87 -11.13 5.33
C VAL A 344 -2.41 -11.17 6.75
N PHE A 345 -2.08 -10.16 7.55
CA PHE A 345 -2.51 -10.06 8.95
C PHE A 345 -2.88 -8.62 9.28
N LYS A 346 -3.65 -8.41 10.35
CA LYS A 346 -4.02 -7.05 10.79
C LYS A 346 -2.91 -6.47 11.66
N GLU A 347 -2.37 -5.33 11.28
CA GLU A 347 -1.28 -4.67 12.04
C GLU A 347 -1.74 -4.31 13.47
N ASN A 348 -3.01 -3.94 13.64
CA ASN A 348 -3.62 -3.72 14.95
C ASN A 348 -3.49 -4.95 15.89
N ASP A 349 -3.58 -6.17 15.36
CA ASP A 349 -3.50 -7.39 16.18
C ASP A 349 -2.05 -7.72 16.56
N ALA A 350 -1.07 -7.43 15.71
CA ALA A 350 0.34 -7.45 16.07
C ALA A 350 0.63 -6.43 17.20
N LEU A 351 0.12 -5.21 17.09
CA LEU A 351 0.29 -4.15 18.11
C LEU A 351 -0.39 -4.51 19.44
N LYS A 352 -1.59 -5.12 19.42
CA LYS A 352 -2.26 -5.65 20.63
C LYS A 352 -1.43 -6.75 21.30
N LEU A 353 -0.88 -7.70 20.53
CA LEU A 353 -0.02 -8.77 21.07
C LEU A 353 1.20 -8.16 21.76
N ILE A 354 1.92 -7.27 21.06
CA ILE A 354 3.12 -6.60 21.59
C ILE A 354 2.79 -5.76 22.83
N SER A 355 1.64 -5.07 22.86
CA SER A 355 1.14 -4.35 24.04
C SER A 355 0.83 -5.29 25.22
N GLY A 356 0.27 -6.47 24.96
CA GLY A 356 0.05 -7.49 25.99
C GLY A 356 1.35 -8.03 26.59
N LEU A 357 2.38 -8.26 25.76
CA LEU A 357 3.72 -8.63 26.22
C LEU A 357 4.39 -7.50 27.03
N ALA A 358 4.20 -6.24 26.62
CA ALA A 358 4.68 -5.09 27.39
C ALA A 358 3.97 -5.00 28.76
N LYS A 359 2.65 -5.22 28.82
CA LYS A 359 1.88 -5.24 30.08
C LYS A 359 2.28 -6.39 31.01
N GLN A 360 2.70 -7.55 30.47
CA GLN A 360 3.32 -8.62 31.28
C GLN A 360 4.69 -8.22 31.86
N SER A 361 5.44 -7.35 31.18
CA SER A 361 6.79 -6.94 31.56
C SER A 361 6.85 -5.65 32.41
N LEU A 362 5.86 -4.76 32.30
CA LEU A 362 5.83 -3.46 32.98
C LEU A 362 4.71 -3.35 34.03
N GLY A 363 3.62 -4.10 33.86
CA GLY A 363 2.38 -3.97 34.62
C GLY A 363 1.17 -3.64 33.71
N GLN A 364 -0.02 -4.06 34.14
CA GLN A 364 -1.24 -4.00 33.32
C GLN A 364 -1.68 -2.58 32.95
N ASP A 365 -1.36 -1.59 33.79
CA ASP A 365 -1.80 -0.19 33.60
C ASP A 365 -0.92 0.60 32.61
N PHE A 366 0.15 0.01 32.08
CA PHE A 366 1.01 0.68 31.10
C PHE A 366 0.39 0.67 29.69
N GLU A 367 0.50 1.79 28.99
CA GLU A 367 0.09 1.96 27.60
C GLU A 367 1.23 2.58 26.77
N ALA A 368 1.29 2.23 25.48
CA ALA A 368 2.27 2.79 24.55
C ALA A 368 1.90 4.24 24.21
N LYS A 369 2.82 5.18 24.45
CA LYS A 369 2.67 6.60 24.10
C LYS A 369 3.17 6.90 22.68
N GLU A 370 4.35 6.35 22.39
CA GLU A 370 5.08 6.50 21.13
C GLU A 370 5.73 5.15 20.82
N TYR A 371 5.77 4.74 19.55
CA TYR A 371 6.46 3.51 19.16
C TYR A 371 6.98 3.56 17.71
N LYS A 372 7.98 2.73 17.43
CA LYS A 372 8.35 2.31 16.07
C LYS A 372 8.27 0.79 16.00
N ILE A 373 7.79 0.27 14.86
CA ILE A 373 7.74 -1.15 14.55
C ILE A 373 8.33 -1.39 13.16
N ASP A 374 9.30 -2.29 13.07
CA ASP A 374 9.87 -2.79 11.83
C ASP A 374 9.68 -4.32 11.77
N TYR A 375 9.30 -4.85 10.61
CA TYR A 375 9.08 -6.28 10.38
C TYR A 375 10.23 -6.86 9.55
N GLY A 376 10.71 -8.04 9.93
CA GLY A 376 11.64 -8.82 9.12
C GLY A 376 10.94 -9.63 8.02
N VAL A 377 11.75 -10.28 7.18
CA VAL A 377 11.26 -11.12 6.07
C VAL A 377 10.47 -12.32 6.60
N GLY A 378 9.26 -12.50 6.08
CA GLY A 378 8.37 -13.61 6.36
C GLY A 378 8.91 -14.96 5.89
N ARG A 379 8.63 -15.99 6.69
CA ARG A 379 8.93 -17.40 6.42
C ARG A 379 7.62 -18.18 6.42
N PRO A 380 6.92 -18.27 5.26
CA PRO A 380 5.61 -18.88 5.19
C PRO A 380 5.68 -20.41 5.09
N ASP A 381 4.68 -21.05 5.68
CA ASP A 381 4.33 -22.46 5.61
C ASP A 381 2.86 -22.54 5.18
N PHE A 382 2.64 -22.45 3.87
CA PHE A 382 1.31 -22.51 3.27
C PHE A 382 0.56 -23.83 3.56
N PRO A 383 1.21 -25.02 3.55
CA PRO A 383 0.57 -26.26 3.98
C PRO A 383 -0.04 -26.20 5.38
N ASN A 384 0.75 -25.82 6.40
CA ASN A 384 0.25 -25.74 7.78
C ASN A 384 -0.56 -24.45 8.05
N GLY A 385 -0.58 -23.50 7.13
CA GLY A 385 -1.32 -22.24 7.27
C GLY A 385 -0.71 -21.33 8.34
N LYS A 386 0.62 -21.26 8.40
CA LYS A 386 1.38 -20.41 9.33
C LYS A 386 2.46 -19.61 8.59
N MET A 387 2.88 -18.49 9.16
CA MET A 387 4.11 -17.79 8.75
C MET A 387 4.79 -17.23 10.00
N SER A 388 6.12 -17.27 10.08
CA SER A 388 6.90 -16.60 11.12
C SER A 388 7.75 -15.46 10.56
N PHE A 389 8.00 -14.44 11.37
CA PHE A 389 8.88 -13.30 11.05
C PHE A 389 9.44 -12.70 12.34
N THR A 390 10.58 -12.02 12.24
CA THR A 390 11.10 -11.20 13.34
C THR A 390 10.40 -9.85 13.38
N VAL A 391 10.28 -9.28 14.58
CA VAL A 391 9.82 -7.91 14.80
C VAL A 391 10.87 -7.16 15.60
N ASN A 392 11.15 -5.91 15.21
CA ASN A 392 11.94 -4.95 15.96
C ASN A 392 10.98 -3.81 16.36
N TYR A 393 10.49 -3.87 17.60
CA TYR A 393 9.58 -2.90 18.18
C TYR A 393 10.30 -2.13 19.29
N LYS A 394 10.16 -0.81 19.27
CA LYS A 394 10.68 0.10 20.29
C LYS A 394 9.56 1.02 20.74
N GLY A 395 9.14 0.90 21.99
CA GLY A 395 8.03 1.67 22.55
C GLY A 395 8.42 2.47 23.78
N THR A 396 7.89 3.68 23.88
CA THR A 396 7.88 4.50 25.09
C THR A 396 6.51 4.32 25.75
N PHE A 397 6.48 3.68 26.90
CA PHE A 397 5.28 3.40 27.68
C PHE A 397 5.13 4.38 28.85
N TRP A 398 3.89 4.57 29.30
CA TRP A 398 3.53 5.36 30.48
C TRP A 398 2.27 4.78 31.13
N GLN A 399 1.99 5.15 32.37
CA GLN A 399 0.73 4.84 33.04
C GLN A 399 -0.24 6.02 32.83
N PRO A 400 -1.39 5.84 32.14
CA PRO A 400 -2.37 6.91 31.96
C PRO A 400 -2.98 7.34 33.29
N ILE A 401 -3.15 8.65 33.47
CA ILE A 401 -3.77 9.23 34.67
C ILE A 401 -5.15 9.78 34.28
N ASP A 402 -6.23 9.27 34.90
CA ASP A 402 -7.58 9.82 34.67
C ASP A 402 -7.68 11.25 35.23
N ALA A 403 -7.57 12.22 34.31
CA ALA A 403 -7.69 13.64 34.61
C ALA A 403 -9.06 14.03 35.20
N LYS A 404 -10.14 13.28 34.96
CA LYS A 404 -11.47 13.55 35.53
C LYS A 404 -11.54 13.09 36.98
N ALA A 405 -11.21 11.82 37.25
CA ALA A 405 -11.13 11.29 38.62
C ALA A 405 -10.14 12.09 39.46
N PHE A 406 -8.95 12.40 38.92
CA PHE A 406 -7.96 13.21 39.63
C PHE A 406 -8.49 14.60 39.98
N LYS A 407 -9.05 15.36 39.03
CA LYS A 407 -9.65 16.69 39.29
C LYS A 407 -10.74 16.63 40.36
N ASN A 408 -11.63 15.65 40.30
CA ASN A 408 -12.69 15.47 41.29
C ASN A 408 -12.11 15.18 42.69
N SER A 409 -11.06 14.37 42.77
CA SER A 409 -10.39 14.03 44.04
C SER A 409 -9.66 15.19 44.73
N ILE A 410 -9.49 16.33 44.05
CA ILE A 410 -8.76 17.50 44.58
C ILE A 410 -9.63 18.73 44.82
N LEU A 411 -10.94 18.70 44.54
CA LEU A 411 -11.85 19.81 44.83
C LEU A 411 -11.76 20.25 46.30
N LYS A 412 -11.75 21.57 46.54
CA LYS A 412 -11.58 22.22 47.87
C LYS A 412 -10.27 21.96 48.61
N LYS A 413 -9.39 21.04 48.18
CA LYS A 413 -8.14 20.71 48.89
C LYS A 413 -7.20 21.92 49.01
N LYS A 414 -6.51 22.05 50.14
CA LYS A 414 -5.47 23.08 50.38
C LYS A 414 -4.18 22.75 49.61
N GLU A 415 -3.29 23.73 49.45
CA GLU A 415 -2.00 23.55 48.77
C GLU A 415 -1.19 22.32 49.26
N SER A 416 -1.19 22.03 50.57
CA SER A 416 -0.53 20.85 51.15
C SER A 416 -1.23 19.53 50.80
N GLU A 417 -2.55 19.50 50.94
CA GLU A 417 -3.41 18.33 50.63
C GLU A 417 -3.37 17.99 49.13
N LEU A 418 -3.27 19.00 48.26
CA LEU A 418 -3.07 18.84 46.82
C LEU A 418 -1.69 18.24 46.50
N LYS A 419 -0.61 18.71 47.15
CA LYS A 419 0.72 18.12 46.97
C LYS A 419 0.74 16.64 47.35
N ILE A 420 0.12 16.27 48.49
CA ILE A 420 -0.04 14.87 48.90
C ILE A 420 -0.84 14.08 47.86
N ALA A 421 -1.94 14.62 47.33
CA ALA A 421 -2.73 13.97 46.29
C ALA A 421 -1.92 13.73 45.00
N VAL A 422 -1.10 14.70 44.57
CA VAL A 422 -0.18 14.55 43.42
C VAL A 422 0.88 13.49 43.70
N PHE A 423 1.52 13.49 44.87
CA PHE A 423 2.52 12.48 45.23
C PHE A 423 1.95 11.08 45.49
N SER A 424 0.63 10.95 45.69
CA SER A 424 -0.03 9.64 45.78
C SER A 424 -0.31 8.98 44.42
N LEU A 425 -0.13 9.70 43.31
CA LEU A 425 -0.15 9.13 41.97
C LEU A 425 1.18 8.42 41.70
N GLN A 426 1.11 7.15 41.31
CA GLN A 426 2.28 6.37 40.92
C GLN A 426 2.84 6.86 39.57
N ASN A 427 4.11 6.57 39.31
CA ASN A 427 4.78 6.84 38.03
C ASN A 427 4.67 8.30 37.55
N ILE A 428 4.80 9.28 38.45
CA ILE A 428 5.08 10.68 38.12
C ILE A 428 6.58 10.97 38.23
N GLU A 429 7.10 11.75 37.27
CA GLU A 429 8.48 12.25 37.27
C GLU A 429 8.56 13.65 37.88
N LYS A 430 7.66 14.55 37.47
CA LYS A 430 7.58 15.93 37.98
C LYS A 430 6.14 16.44 37.96
N ALA A 431 5.81 17.32 38.91
CA ALA A 431 4.57 18.09 38.85
C ALA A 431 4.81 19.56 39.22
N THR A 432 4.22 20.46 38.44
CA THR A 432 4.24 21.91 38.67
C THR A 432 2.81 22.37 38.94
N ILE A 433 2.60 23.01 40.10
CA ILE A 433 1.29 23.52 40.53
C ILE A 433 1.36 25.05 40.56
N SER A 434 0.46 25.72 39.84
CA SER A 434 0.33 27.17 39.82
C SER A 434 -1.07 27.61 40.25
N PHE A 435 -1.14 28.37 41.35
CA PHE A 435 -2.36 29.02 41.82
C PHE A 435 -2.43 30.44 41.27
N TRP A 436 -3.62 30.86 40.81
CA TRP A 436 -3.85 32.23 40.36
C TRP A 436 -5.24 32.74 40.75
N PRO A 437 -5.39 34.01 41.20
CA PRO A 437 -4.33 34.97 41.54
C PRO A 437 -3.53 34.58 42.80
N PHE A 438 -2.53 35.39 43.16
CA PHE A 438 -1.54 35.07 44.22
C PHE A 438 -2.11 34.84 45.63
N TRP A 439 -3.37 35.22 45.88
CA TRP A 439 -4.05 35.04 47.17
C TRP A 439 -4.73 33.67 47.32
N VAL A 440 -4.85 32.88 46.25
CA VAL A 440 -5.52 31.57 46.26
C VAL A 440 -4.62 30.52 46.92
N LYS A 441 -5.17 29.78 47.89
CA LYS A 441 -4.44 28.78 48.72
C LYS A 441 -5.08 27.38 48.71
N SER A 442 -6.17 27.21 47.99
CA SER A 442 -6.92 25.96 47.87
C SER A 442 -7.53 25.83 46.47
N VAL A 443 -7.84 24.60 46.07
CA VAL A 443 -8.47 24.29 44.80
C VAL A 443 -9.92 24.79 44.80
N PRO A 444 -10.40 25.49 43.76
CA PRO A 444 -11.79 25.89 43.61
C PRO A 444 -12.76 24.70 43.72
N ASN A 445 -14.02 24.97 44.10
CA ASN A 445 -15.10 23.99 44.09
C ASN A 445 -15.73 23.81 42.69
N ASP A 446 -14.92 23.91 41.63
CA ASP A 446 -15.37 23.96 40.24
C ASP A 446 -14.29 23.35 39.35
N VAL A 447 -14.63 22.25 38.67
CA VAL A 447 -13.75 21.49 37.78
C VAL A 447 -13.35 22.31 36.54
N GLY A 448 -14.17 23.28 36.12
CA GLY A 448 -13.88 24.20 35.03
C GLY A 448 -12.77 25.21 35.39
N LYS A 449 -12.57 25.51 36.68
CA LYS A 449 -11.48 26.36 37.19
C LYS A 449 -10.18 25.59 37.47
N ILE A 450 -10.13 24.29 37.14
CA ILE A 450 -8.93 23.45 37.22
C ILE A 450 -8.47 23.10 35.81
N LYS A 451 -7.34 23.66 35.37
CA LYS A 451 -6.64 23.22 34.16
C LYS A 451 -5.66 22.12 34.54
N THR A 452 -5.66 21.02 33.80
CA THR A 452 -4.71 19.91 33.98
C THR A 452 -4.09 19.57 32.64
N ILE A 453 -2.77 19.45 32.60
CA ILE A 453 -1.97 19.03 31.44
C ILE A 453 -1.13 17.83 31.90
N ILE A 454 -1.07 16.79 31.09
CA ILE A 454 -0.37 15.53 31.39
C ILE A 454 0.52 15.18 30.19
N GLU A 455 1.84 15.09 30.40
CA GLU A 455 2.88 14.98 29.37
C GLU A 455 3.82 13.78 29.56
#